data_AF-K6J4C4-F1
#
_entry.id   AF-K6J4C4-F1
#
_cell.length_a   1.000
_cell.length_b   1.000
_cell.length_c   1.000
_cell.angle_alpha   90.00
_cell.angle_beta   90.00
_cell.angle_gamma   90.00
#
_symmetry.space_group_name_H-M   'P 1'
#
loop_
_entity.id
_entity.type
_entity.pdbx_description
1 polymer ?
#
loop_
_entity_poly.entity_id
_entity_poly.type
_entity_poly.pdbx_seq_one_letter_code
_entity_poly.pdbx_strand_id
1 'polypeptide(L)'
;MKSFAHSLRNSTQSKILFLFFILLSPSWIFAETILFKSGERAYATVIDQDAETVTVIRDGKRSKLGKSKILKIIFKEIKDEQEIARIIETEKKKLTKEGKKSDKEEQLDTIYLEQMIKENSYKIVQKRLFLLEKYLEERDGDWENYITAKRNPWEPVWKSAILPGWGHNTMKQSGWSATYSTLFFVSLLSYFGLDAAEKDRAKAYDKKIEKIIEQQFTNNLFLNPSSTPTLDLNLIFQLNAFKNSNSLNSIRSDEVGYKNAKHTAAAVTIGIYLIQLTHAYFTGKTWAQHNLIQTPTGETVSEGFGIRGNPLVSKEIAGGMRSIDIGGQVLYTLSF
;
A
#
# COMPACT_ATOMS: atom_id res chain seq x y z
N MET A 1 -25.21 22.74 -9.71
CA MET A 1 -24.30 21.93 -8.88
C MET A 1 -22.90 21.73 -9.49
N LYS A 2 -22.31 22.76 -10.14
CA LYS A 2 -20.93 22.73 -10.67
C LYS A 2 -19.91 23.48 -9.80
N SER A 3 -20.37 24.14 -8.73
CA SER A 3 -19.53 25.00 -7.88
C SER A 3 -18.79 24.23 -6.77
N PHE A 4 -19.32 23.10 -6.29
CA PHE A 4 -18.71 22.34 -5.19
C PHE A 4 -17.51 21.47 -5.62
N ALA A 5 -17.49 20.97 -6.87
CA ALA A 5 -16.40 20.14 -7.38
C ALA A 5 -15.14 20.94 -7.75
N HIS A 6 -15.26 22.25 -7.95
CA HIS A 6 -14.11 23.11 -8.31
C HIS A 6 -13.28 23.54 -7.09
N SER A 7 -13.89 23.53 -5.88
CA SER A 7 -13.23 23.93 -4.63
C SER A 7 -12.26 22.85 -4.11
N LEU A 8 -12.61 21.56 -4.26
CA LEU A 8 -11.79 20.45 -3.77
C LEU A 8 -10.57 20.13 -4.65
N ARG A 9 -10.60 20.46 -5.95
CA ARG A 9 -9.45 20.30 -6.87
C ARG A 9 -8.40 21.40 -6.68
N ASN A 10 -8.84 22.61 -6.34
CA ASN A 10 -7.94 23.75 -6.12
C ASN A 10 -7.19 23.65 -4.78
N SER A 11 -7.75 22.96 -3.77
CA SER A 11 -7.09 22.74 -2.47
C SER A 11 -5.89 21.79 -2.56
N THR A 12 -6.00 20.70 -3.32
CA THR A 12 -4.89 19.74 -3.51
C THR A 12 -3.81 20.27 -4.46
N GLN A 13 -4.18 20.99 -5.53
CA GLN A 13 -3.19 21.66 -6.39
C GLN A 13 -2.49 22.83 -5.69
N SER A 14 -3.20 23.60 -4.86
CA SER A 14 -2.60 24.65 -4.02
C SER A 14 -1.61 24.06 -2.99
N LYS A 15 -1.93 22.93 -2.37
CA LYS A 15 -1.03 22.25 -1.43
C LYS A 15 0.22 21.67 -2.10
N ILE A 16 0.12 21.19 -3.35
CA ILE A 16 1.27 20.68 -4.12
C ILE A 16 2.14 21.82 -4.64
N LEU A 17 1.55 22.93 -5.11
CA LEU A 17 2.31 24.14 -5.49
C LEU A 17 2.98 24.81 -4.29
N PHE A 18 2.36 24.78 -3.10
CA PHE A 18 2.97 25.27 -1.86
C PHE A 18 4.15 24.39 -1.41
N LEU A 19 4.05 23.07 -1.55
CA LEU A 19 5.16 22.14 -1.31
C LEU A 19 6.31 22.32 -2.31
N PHE A 20 6.01 22.63 -3.57
CA PHE A 20 7.01 22.90 -4.61
C PHE A 20 7.70 24.26 -4.40
N PHE A 21 6.98 25.27 -3.90
CA PHE A 21 7.54 26.59 -3.56
C PHE A 21 8.42 26.55 -2.30
N ILE A 22 8.15 25.64 -1.36
CA ILE A 22 9.03 25.38 -0.20
C ILE A 22 10.32 24.67 -0.65
N LEU A 23 10.24 23.72 -1.60
CA LEU A 23 11.42 23.04 -2.14
C LEU A 23 12.30 23.92 -3.06
N LEU A 24 11.73 24.95 -3.69
CA LEU A 24 12.46 25.90 -4.54
C LEU A 24 12.79 27.22 -3.84
N SER A 25 12.51 27.36 -2.54
CA SER A 25 12.99 28.53 -1.82
C SER A 25 14.52 28.44 -1.72
N PRO A 26 15.30 29.37 -2.31
CA PRO A 26 16.72 29.42 -2.05
C PRO A 26 16.84 29.69 -0.55
N SER A 27 17.39 28.72 0.19
CA SER A 27 17.78 28.92 1.58
C SER A 27 18.54 30.23 1.62
N TRP A 28 17.99 31.25 2.31
CA TRP A 28 18.68 32.52 2.49
C TRP A 28 19.99 32.20 3.20
N ILE A 29 21.08 32.13 2.44
CA ILE A 29 22.40 31.76 2.94
C ILE A 29 22.91 33.01 3.66
N PHE A 30 22.59 33.13 4.95
CA PHE A 30 23.24 34.10 5.80
C PHE A 30 24.71 33.71 5.93
N ALA A 31 25.63 34.62 5.63
CA ALA A 31 27.05 34.36 5.87
C ALA A 31 27.32 34.32 7.38
N GLU A 32 27.98 33.28 7.87
CA GLU A 32 28.42 33.24 9.25
C GLU A 32 29.60 34.18 9.48
N THR A 33 29.66 34.77 10.68
CA THR A 33 30.82 35.57 11.08
C THR A 33 31.82 34.67 11.80
N ILE A 34 32.99 34.49 11.19
CA ILE A 34 34.11 33.75 11.77
C ILE A 34 35.05 34.75 12.42
N LEU A 35 35.20 34.64 13.73
CA LEU A 35 36.10 35.46 14.53
C LEU A 35 37.41 34.70 14.75
N PHE A 36 38.54 35.28 14.36
CA PHE A 36 39.85 34.68 14.56
C PHE A 36 40.44 35.03 15.93
N LYS A 37 41.33 34.18 16.45
CA LYS A 37 42.07 34.45 17.70
C LYS A 37 42.99 35.67 17.60
N SER A 38 43.35 36.08 16.38
CA SER A 38 44.09 37.31 16.08
C SER A 38 43.24 38.57 16.18
N GLY A 39 41.90 38.45 16.25
CA GLY A 39 40.96 39.58 16.26
C GLY A 39 40.41 39.97 14.87
N GLU A 40 40.91 39.37 13.79
CA GLU A 40 40.39 39.56 12.43
C GLU A 40 39.01 38.90 12.24
N ARG A 41 38.22 39.37 11.26
CA ARG A 41 36.84 38.90 10.99
C ARG A 41 36.68 38.47 9.53
N ALA A 42 35.99 37.35 9.30
CA ALA A 42 35.63 36.90 7.96
C ALA A 42 34.15 36.48 7.89
N TYR A 43 33.45 36.94 6.85
CA TYR A 43 32.13 36.44 6.48
C TYR A 43 32.29 35.30 5.48
N ALA A 44 31.80 34.11 5.81
CA ALA A 44 31.87 32.94 4.95
C ALA A 44 30.79 31.92 5.34
N THR A 45 30.31 31.14 4.37
CA THR A 45 29.36 30.05 4.63
C THR A 45 30.10 28.79 5.05
N VAL A 46 29.82 28.25 6.23
CA VAL A 46 30.42 27.02 6.74
C VAL A 46 29.67 25.81 6.18
N ILE A 47 30.35 24.95 5.44
CA ILE A 47 29.72 23.80 4.76
C ILE A 47 30.06 22.49 5.44
N ASP A 48 31.28 22.35 5.93
CA ASP A 48 31.75 21.10 6.51
C ASP A 48 32.76 21.36 7.62
N GLN A 49 32.75 20.50 8.63
CA GLN A 49 33.61 20.62 9.81
C GLN A 49 34.23 19.28 10.15
N ASP A 50 35.56 19.25 10.14
CA ASP A 50 36.38 18.13 10.59
C ASP A 50 36.97 18.42 11.99
N ALA A 51 37.61 17.45 12.64
CA ALA A 51 38.17 17.59 13.99
C ALA A 51 39.18 18.75 14.10
N GLU A 52 39.97 19.00 13.05
CA GLU A 52 41.02 20.03 13.06
C GLU A 52 40.74 21.23 12.12
N THR A 53 39.83 21.08 11.15
CA THR A 53 39.60 22.10 10.11
C THR A 53 38.12 22.36 9.84
N VAL A 54 37.82 23.56 9.33
CA VAL A 54 36.49 23.99 8.89
C VAL A 54 36.59 24.38 7.43
N THR A 55 35.74 23.80 6.58
CA THR A 55 35.65 24.16 5.16
C THR A 55 34.59 25.22 4.97
N VAL A 56 34.99 26.37 4.44
CA VAL A 56 34.13 27.53 4.25
C VAL A 56 34.08 27.92 2.77
N ILE A 57 32.95 28.45 2.32
CA ILE A 57 32.84 29.10 1.02
C ILE A 57 32.85 30.61 1.23
N ARG A 58 33.80 31.26 0.57
CA ARG A 58 33.93 32.72 0.50
C ARG A 58 33.94 33.10 -0.97
N ASP A 59 33.03 33.99 -1.37
CA ASP A 59 32.93 34.52 -2.74
C ASP A 59 32.96 33.43 -3.83
N GLY A 60 32.27 32.30 -3.57
CA GLY A 60 32.17 31.17 -4.49
C GLY A 60 33.37 30.20 -4.51
N LYS A 61 34.43 30.47 -3.74
CA LYS A 61 35.59 29.57 -3.62
C LYS A 61 35.60 28.83 -2.27
N ARG A 62 35.85 27.51 -2.32
CA ARG A 62 36.03 26.67 -1.11
C ARG A 62 37.44 26.86 -0.55
N SER A 63 37.55 27.21 0.72
CA SER A 63 38.81 27.29 1.46
C SER A 63 38.72 26.52 2.77
N LYS A 64 39.83 25.91 3.18
CA LYS A 64 39.94 25.18 4.46
C LYS A 64 40.65 26.05 5.48
N LEU A 65 40.03 26.24 6.65
CA LEU A 65 40.55 27.00 7.78
C LEU A 65 40.82 26.07 8.97
N GLY A 66 41.99 26.20 9.62
CA GLY A 66 42.29 25.42 10.82
C GLY A 66 41.54 25.94 12.05
N LYS A 67 40.89 25.04 12.81
CA LYS A 67 40.13 25.37 14.04
C LYS A 67 41.02 26.01 15.12
N SER A 68 42.31 25.71 15.11
CA SER A 68 43.31 26.30 16.02
C SER A 68 43.37 27.83 15.93
N LYS A 69 43.04 28.42 14.77
CA LYS A 69 43.07 29.87 14.52
C LYS A 69 41.73 30.57 14.76
N ILE A 70 40.65 29.81 14.94
CA ILE A 70 39.28 30.32 15.09
C ILE A 70 38.99 30.48 16.59
N LEU A 71 38.43 31.63 16.97
CA LEU A 71 37.98 31.90 18.34
C LEU A 71 36.52 31.47 18.52
N LYS A 72 35.63 31.88 17.61
CA LYS A 72 34.21 31.51 17.64
C LYS A 72 33.59 31.67 16.26
N ILE A 73 32.67 30.76 15.91
CA ILE A 73 31.84 30.86 14.72
C ILE A 73 30.45 31.27 15.19
N ILE A 74 29.95 32.38 14.66
CA ILE A 74 28.64 32.90 15.02
C ILE A 74 27.72 32.75 13.81
N PHE A 75 26.67 31.95 13.99
CA PHE A 75 25.66 31.62 12.96
C PHE A 75 24.64 32.76 12.77
N LYS A 76 25.12 34.01 12.73
CA LYS A 76 24.38 35.23 12.45
C LYS A 76 25.36 36.33 12.01
N GLU A 77 25.00 37.11 10.99
CA GLU A 77 25.79 38.28 10.58
C GLU A 77 25.62 39.39 11.63
N ILE A 78 26.67 39.67 12.40
CA ILE A 78 26.67 40.73 13.42
C ILE A 78 27.49 41.91 12.90
N LYS A 79 26.81 43.01 12.57
CA LYS A 79 27.43 44.25 12.08
C LYS A 79 27.85 45.22 13.20
N ASP A 80 27.42 44.97 14.43
CA ASP A 80 27.59 45.89 15.56
C ASP A 80 28.83 45.54 16.41
N GLU A 81 29.70 46.53 16.65
CA GLU A 81 31.06 46.30 17.13
C GLU A 81 31.15 46.12 18.66
N GLN A 82 30.18 46.67 19.40
CA GLN A 82 30.15 46.67 20.87
C GLN A 82 29.65 45.34 21.47
N GLU A 83 28.79 44.59 20.78
CA GLU A 83 28.35 43.26 21.24
C GLU A 83 29.47 42.22 21.12
N ILE A 84 30.31 42.33 20.09
CA ILE A 84 31.44 41.42 19.85
C ILE A 84 32.51 41.58 20.94
N ALA A 85 32.81 42.82 21.36
CA ALA A 85 33.76 43.08 22.44
C ALA A 85 33.31 42.45 23.78
N ARG A 86 32.01 42.56 24.11
CA ARG A 86 31.43 41.93 25.31
C ARG A 86 31.51 40.40 25.26
N ILE A 87 31.34 39.80 24.09
CA ILE A 87 31.49 38.34 23.89
C ILE A 87 32.95 37.92 24.08
N ILE A 88 33.93 38.67 23.54
CA ILE A 88 35.36 38.37 23.72
C ILE A 88 35.74 38.45 25.21
N GLU A 89 35.25 39.45 25.94
CA GLU A 89 35.53 39.58 27.37
C GLU A 89 34.86 38.51 28.23
N THR A 90 33.62 38.11 27.92
CA THR A 90 32.97 37.00 28.64
C THR A 90 33.61 35.65 28.33
N GLU A 91 34.05 35.40 27.10
CA GLU A 91 34.74 34.16 26.72
C GLU A 91 36.11 34.07 27.42
N LYS A 92 36.89 35.17 27.46
CA LYS A 92 38.18 35.22 28.19
C LYS A 92 38.03 35.01 29.70
N LYS A 93 36.92 35.49 30.30
CA LYS A 93 36.61 35.31 31.73
C LYS A 93 36.13 33.88 32.08
N LYS A 94 35.53 33.15 31.15
CA LYS A 94 35.15 31.73 31.34
C LYS A 94 36.38 30.81 31.28
N LEU A 95 37.28 31.05 30.31
CA LEU A 95 38.54 30.30 30.19
C LEU A 95 39.44 30.41 31.43
N THR A 96 39.36 31.51 32.19
CA THR A 96 40.14 31.70 33.43
C THR A 96 39.50 31.05 34.68
N LYS A 97 38.20 30.71 34.65
CA LYS A 97 37.50 30.04 35.75
C LYS A 97 37.40 28.52 35.57
N GLU A 98 37.39 28.02 34.33
CA GLU A 98 37.45 26.58 34.05
C GLU A 98 38.84 25.98 34.31
N GLY A 99 39.92 26.76 34.20
CA GLY A 99 41.30 26.30 34.47
C GLY A 99 41.65 25.97 35.94
N LYS A 100 40.66 25.80 36.83
CA LYS A 100 40.83 25.31 38.21
C LYS A 100 39.82 24.24 38.60
N LYS A 101 39.37 23.42 37.65
CA LYS A 101 39.01 22.02 37.96
C LYS A 101 40.28 21.18 37.78
N SER A 102 40.55 20.32 38.75
CA SER A 102 41.70 19.41 38.71
C SER A 102 41.60 18.56 37.44
N ASP A 103 42.68 18.48 36.65
CA ASP A 103 42.76 17.67 35.41
C ASP A 103 42.28 16.21 35.59
N LYS A 104 42.29 15.70 36.83
CA LYS A 104 41.80 14.36 37.17
C LYS A 104 40.27 14.24 37.20
N GLU A 105 39.53 15.27 37.60
CA GLU A 105 38.05 15.22 37.63
C GLU A 105 37.45 15.30 36.24
N GLU A 106 38.01 16.12 35.35
CA GLU A 106 37.56 16.19 33.94
C GLU A 106 37.89 14.91 33.16
N GLN A 107 39.03 14.28 33.45
CA GLN A 107 39.37 12.96 32.88
C GLN A 107 38.41 11.86 33.37
N LEU A 108 38.00 11.88 34.64
CA LEU A 108 37.03 10.91 35.17
C LEU A 108 35.63 11.14 34.59
N ASP A 109 35.17 12.38 34.48
CA ASP A 109 33.88 12.71 33.89
C ASP A 109 33.80 12.33 32.41
N THR A 110 34.88 12.56 31.64
CA THR A 110 34.96 12.16 30.22
C THR A 110 34.96 10.65 30.05
N ILE A 111 35.71 9.91 30.87
CA ILE A 111 35.69 8.43 30.88
C ILE A 111 34.29 7.92 31.25
N TYR A 112 33.66 8.52 32.25
CA TYR A 112 32.30 8.14 32.68
C TYR A 112 31.25 8.41 31.60
N LEU A 113 31.35 9.56 30.91
CA LEU A 113 30.47 9.91 29.79
C LEU A 113 30.67 8.96 28.61
N GLU A 114 31.92 8.65 28.25
CA GLU A 114 32.26 7.71 27.19
C GLU A 114 31.75 6.30 27.52
N GLN A 115 31.86 5.88 28.78
CA GLN A 115 31.33 4.61 29.25
C GLN A 115 29.81 4.56 29.19
N MET A 116 29.10 5.63 29.57
CA MET A 116 27.64 5.72 29.43
C MET A 116 27.19 5.73 27.97
N ILE A 117 27.90 6.44 27.08
CA ILE A 117 27.61 6.46 25.64
C ILE A 117 27.84 5.07 25.03
N LYS A 118 28.92 4.40 25.42
CA LYS A 118 29.23 3.04 24.98
C LYS A 118 28.20 2.04 25.48
N GLU A 119 27.76 2.15 26.72
CA GLU A 119 26.74 1.28 27.30
C GLU A 119 25.36 1.51 26.66
N ASN A 120 24.97 2.77 26.44
CA ASN A 120 23.70 3.11 25.80
C ASN A 120 23.67 2.69 24.33
N SER A 121 24.76 2.93 23.58
CA SER A 121 24.88 2.45 22.19
C SER A 121 24.86 0.93 22.11
N TYR A 122 25.52 0.22 23.03
CA TYR A 122 25.46 -1.23 23.11
C TYR A 122 24.05 -1.75 23.40
N LYS A 123 23.33 -1.13 24.34
CA LYS A 123 21.91 -1.46 24.62
C LYS A 123 21.01 -1.23 23.40
N ILE A 124 21.23 -0.16 22.62
CA ILE A 124 20.47 0.11 21.39
C ILE A 124 20.75 -0.96 20.33
N VAL A 125 22.02 -1.34 20.15
CA VAL A 125 22.42 -2.37 19.19
C VAL A 125 21.86 -3.75 19.59
N GLN A 126 21.92 -4.11 20.88
CA GLN A 126 21.33 -5.35 21.38
C GLN A 126 19.82 -5.39 21.18
N LYS A 127 19.10 -4.29 21.44
CA LYS A 127 17.64 -4.22 21.17
C LYS A 127 17.33 -4.43 19.70
N ARG A 128 18.12 -3.86 18.79
CA ARG A 128 17.94 -4.06 17.34
C ARG A 128 18.26 -5.49 16.91
N LEU A 129 19.34 -6.07 17.43
CA LEU A 129 19.71 -7.46 17.19
C LEU A 129 18.61 -8.41 17.67
N PHE A 130 18.11 -8.21 18.89
CA PHE A 130 16.99 -9.00 19.43
C PHE A 130 15.72 -8.88 18.59
N LEU A 131 15.38 -7.68 18.10
CA LEU A 131 14.24 -7.51 17.19
C LEU A 131 14.47 -8.24 15.86
N LEU A 132 15.66 -8.11 15.27
CA LEU A 132 16.03 -8.81 14.03
C LEU A 132 16.01 -10.33 14.19
N GLU A 133 16.58 -10.84 15.28
CA GLU A 133 16.58 -12.26 15.64
C GLU A 133 15.15 -12.76 15.81
N LYS A 134 14.29 -12.02 16.54
CA LYS A 134 12.88 -12.36 16.65
C LYS A 134 12.15 -12.35 15.28
N TYR A 135 12.40 -11.35 14.43
CA TYR A 135 11.81 -11.31 13.09
C TYR A 135 12.27 -12.47 12.20
N LEU A 136 13.55 -12.85 12.33
CA LEU A 136 14.11 -13.99 11.61
C LEU A 136 13.53 -15.30 12.14
N GLU A 137 13.48 -15.49 13.46
CA GLU A 137 12.95 -16.70 14.11
C GLU A 137 11.44 -16.88 13.88
N GLU A 138 10.64 -15.81 13.94
CA GLU A 138 9.21 -15.87 13.65
C GLU A 138 8.94 -16.17 12.17
N ARG A 139 9.76 -15.61 11.27
CA ARG A 139 9.68 -15.91 9.84
C ARG A 139 10.14 -17.34 9.56
N ASP A 140 11.29 -17.74 10.09
CA ASP A 140 11.95 -19.00 9.79
C ASP A 140 11.25 -20.18 10.48
N GLY A 141 10.69 -19.99 11.68
CA GLY A 141 9.86 -21.01 12.36
C GLY A 141 8.54 -21.32 11.63
N ASP A 142 7.94 -20.34 10.96
CA ASP A 142 6.77 -20.58 10.10
C ASP A 142 7.16 -21.30 8.80
N TRP A 143 8.39 -21.08 8.30
CA TRP A 143 8.95 -21.83 7.17
C TRP A 143 9.34 -23.27 7.54
N GLU A 144 9.92 -23.51 8.71
CA GLU A 144 10.24 -24.86 9.18
C GLU A 144 8.98 -25.70 9.29
N ASN A 145 7.94 -25.19 9.96
CA ASN A 145 6.64 -25.85 10.03
C ASN A 145 6.02 -26.06 8.63
N TYR A 146 6.15 -25.10 7.72
CA TYR A 146 5.69 -25.25 6.33
C TYR A 146 6.47 -26.31 5.53
N ILE A 147 7.77 -26.47 5.80
CA ILE A 147 8.63 -27.46 5.15
C ILE A 147 8.39 -28.86 5.72
N THR A 148 8.16 -28.98 7.02
CA THR A 148 7.97 -30.28 7.70
C THR A 148 6.53 -30.77 7.73
N ALA A 149 5.55 -29.88 7.54
CA ALA A 149 4.14 -30.26 7.52
C ALA A 149 3.83 -31.23 6.38
N LYS A 150 2.98 -32.23 6.66
CA LYS A 150 2.43 -33.14 5.66
C LYS A 150 1.49 -32.38 4.71
N ARG A 151 1.81 -32.35 3.42
CA ARG A 151 1.10 -31.54 2.41
C ARG A 151 0.14 -32.36 1.55
N ASN A 152 -1.15 -32.09 1.61
CA ASN A 152 -2.11 -32.75 0.72
C ASN A 152 -2.27 -31.96 -0.60
N PRO A 153 -2.12 -32.59 -1.79
CA PRO A 153 -2.31 -31.93 -3.09
C PRO A 153 -3.66 -31.22 -3.27
N TRP A 154 -4.70 -31.71 -2.59
CA TRP A 154 -6.06 -31.17 -2.68
C TRP A 154 -6.34 -30.06 -1.68
N GLU A 155 -5.46 -29.86 -0.70
CA GLU A 155 -5.65 -28.83 0.31
C GLU A 155 -5.75 -27.41 -0.28
N PRO A 156 -4.87 -27.02 -1.21
CA PRO A 156 -4.98 -25.73 -1.88
C PRO A 156 -6.27 -25.61 -2.70
N VAL A 157 -6.74 -26.71 -3.29
CA VAL A 157 -7.93 -26.71 -4.16
C VAL A 157 -9.19 -26.38 -3.35
N TRP A 158 -9.46 -27.10 -2.26
CA TRP A 158 -10.67 -26.84 -1.47
C TRP A 158 -10.62 -25.49 -0.77
N LYS A 159 -9.44 -25.04 -0.32
CA LYS A 159 -9.27 -23.70 0.24
C LYS A 159 -9.59 -22.62 -0.79
N SER A 160 -9.07 -22.74 -2.01
CA SER A 160 -9.40 -21.81 -3.11
C SER A 160 -10.87 -21.90 -3.55
N ALA A 161 -11.51 -23.06 -3.40
CA ALA A 161 -12.94 -23.22 -3.66
C ALA A 161 -13.82 -22.46 -2.66
N ILE A 162 -13.41 -22.41 -1.39
CA ILE A 162 -14.12 -21.62 -0.36
C ILE A 162 -13.86 -20.13 -0.55
N LEU A 163 -12.59 -19.76 -0.66
CA LEU A 163 -12.18 -18.37 -0.77
C LEU A 163 -11.14 -18.23 -1.88
N PRO A 164 -11.46 -17.52 -2.97
CA PRO A 164 -10.54 -17.34 -4.08
C PRO A 164 -9.19 -16.83 -3.62
N GLY A 165 -8.11 -17.47 -4.08
CA GLY A 165 -6.73 -17.18 -3.69
C GLY A 165 -6.24 -17.77 -2.35
N TRP A 166 -7.09 -18.36 -1.51
CA TRP A 166 -6.65 -18.91 -0.22
C TRP A 166 -5.72 -20.12 -0.35
N GLY A 167 -5.96 -21.00 -1.33
CA GLY A 167 -5.08 -22.14 -1.59
C GLY A 167 -3.67 -21.72 -1.98
N HIS A 168 -3.53 -20.70 -2.83
CA HIS A 168 -2.22 -20.15 -3.20
C HIS A 168 -1.48 -19.57 -2.01
N ASN A 169 -2.18 -18.94 -1.05
CA ASN A 169 -1.54 -18.47 0.19
C ASN A 169 -1.02 -19.63 1.05
N THR A 170 -1.74 -20.76 1.09
CA THR A 170 -1.30 -21.96 1.82
C THR A 170 0.01 -22.51 1.25
N MET A 171 0.22 -22.37 -0.05
CA MET A 171 1.46 -22.77 -0.74
C MET A 171 2.53 -21.66 -0.74
N LYS A 172 2.40 -20.63 0.11
CA LYS A 172 3.26 -19.43 0.18
C LYS A 172 3.40 -18.67 -1.15
N GLN A 173 2.43 -18.79 -2.05
CA GLN A 173 2.34 -18.05 -3.32
C GLN A 173 1.47 -16.79 -3.16
N SER A 174 1.94 -15.85 -2.34
CA SER A 174 1.18 -14.62 -2.01
C SER A 174 0.83 -13.77 -3.24
N GLY A 175 1.69 -13.73 -4.26
CA GLY A 175 1.42 -13.02 -5.52
C GLY A 175 0.17 -13.54 -6.22
N TRP A 176 0.09 -14.85 -6.46
CA TRP A 176 -1.07 -15.48 -7.09
C TRP A 176 -2.32 -15.40 -6.22
N SER A 177 -2.17 -15.55 -4.91
CA SER A 177 -3.27 -15.38 -3.95
C SER A 177 -3.92 -13.99 -4.08
N ALA A 178 -3.10 -12.94 -4.06
CA ALA A 178 -3.57 -11.56 -4.20
C ALA A 178 -4.22 -11.33 -5.57
N THR A 179 -3.64 -11.85 -6.66
CA THR A 179 -4.19 -11.70 -8.01
C THR A 179 -5.57 -12.33 -8.14
N TYR A 180 -5.75 -13.60 -7.77
CA TYR A 180 -7.05 -14.26 -7.90
C TYR A 180 -8.11 -13.66 -6.99
N SER A 181 -7.75 -13.36 -5.73
CA SER A 181 -8.66 -12.68 -4.80
C SER A 181 -9.15 -11.36 -5.37
N THR A 182 -8.20 -10.52 -5.82
CA THR A 182 -8.51 -9.17 -6.35
C THR A 182 -9.38 -9.26 -7.60
N LEU A 183 -9.00 -10.08 -8.58
CA LEU A 183 -9.75 -10.23 -9.82
C LEU A 183 -11.17 -10.76 -9.56
N PHE A 184 -11.30 -11.75 -8.68
CA PHE A 184 -12.59 -12.30 -8.32
C PHE A 184 -13.49 -11.25 -7.65
N PHE A 185 -13.00 -10.56 -6.61
CA PHE A 185 -13.81 -9.57 -5.88
C PHE A 185 -14.12 -8.34 -6.72
N VAL A 186 -13.20 -7.84 -7.54
CA VAL A 186 -13.48 -6.73 -8.46
C VAL A 186 -14.55 -7.13 -9.48
N SER A 187 -14.48 -8.33 -10.04
CA SER A 187 -15.49 -8.83 -10.99
C SER A 187 -16.84 -9.06 -10.32
N LEU A 188 -16.85 -9.61 -9.11
CA LEU A 188 -18.06 -9.82 -8.32
C LEU A 188 -18.74 -8.50 -7.92
N LEU A 189 -17.96 -7.52 -7.46
CA LEU A 189 -18.46 -6.18 -7.16
C LEU A 189 -19.00 -5.48 -8.41
N SER A 190 -18.32 -5.66 -9.55
CA SER A 190 -18.79 -5.14 -10.83
C SER A 190 -20.14 -5.75 -11.22
N TYR A 191 -20.32 -7.06 -11.06
CA TYR A 191 -21.60 -7.73 -11.30
C TYR A 191 -22.72 -7.12 -10.44
N PHE A 192 -22.52 -6.97 -9.13
CA PHE A 192 -23.54 -6.40 -8.24
C PHE A 192 -23.81 -4.92 -8.53
N GLY A 193 -22.77 -4.14 -8.85
CA GLY A 193 -22.92 -2.74 -9.25
C GLY A 193 -23.74 -2.58 -10.53
N LEU A 194 -23.50 -3.45 -11.52
CA LEU A 194 -24.24 -3.47 -12.78
C LEU A 194 -25.68 -3.98 -12.60
N ASP A 195 -25.92 -4.96 -11.72
CA ASP A 195 -27.28 -5.42 -11.40
C ASP A 195 -28.11 -4.34 -10.70
N ALA A 196 -27.49 -3.59 -9.79
CA ALA A 196 -28.13 -2.43 -9.15
C ALA A 196 -28.44 -1.33 -10.18
N ALA A 197 -27.51 -1.05 -11.10
CA ALA A 197 -27.71 -0.07 -12.17
C ALA A 197 -28.81 -0.47 -13.15
N GLU A 198 -28.87 -1.74 -13.55
CA GLU A 198 -29.95 -2.27 -14.40
C GLU A 198 -31.32 -2.09 -13.73
N LYS A 199 -31.44 -2.48 -12.46
CA LYS A 199 -32.68 -2.32 -11.67
C LYS A 199 -33.08 -0.86 -11.49
N ASP A 200 -32.12 0.03 -11.27
CA ASP A 200 -32.37 1.47 -11.17
C ASP A 200 -32.89 2.03 -12.50
N ARG A 201 -32.32 1.62 -13.64
CA ARG A 201 -32.78 2.03 -14.97
C ARG A 201 -34.17 1.49 -15.31
N ALA A 202 -34.47 0.24 -14.96
CA ALA A 202 -35.81 -0.31 -15.11
C ALA A 202 -36.85 0.50 -14.31
N LYS A 203 -36.56 0.82 -13.05
CA LYS A 203 -37.43 1.69 -12.24
C LYS A 203 -37.56 3.10 -12.81
N ALA A 204 -36.47 3.67 -13.32
CA ALA A 204 -36.48 4.99 -13.94
C ALA A 204 -37.33 5.01 -15.23
N TYR A 205 -37.37 3.89 -15.96
CA TYR A 205 -38.24 3.71 -17.12
C TYR A 205 -39.72 3.73 -16.71
N ASP A 206 -40.11 2.91 -15.74
CA ASP A 206 -41.49 2.80 -15.25
C ASP A 206 -42.00 4.15 -14.70
N LYS A 207 -41.22 4.80 -13.84
CA LYS A 207 -41.53 6.12 -13.28
C LYS A 207 -41.72 7.18 -14.36
N LYS A 208 -40.98 7.05 -15.46
CA LYS A 208 -41.09 7.99 -16.57
C LYS A 208 -42.33 7.75 -17.40
N ILE A 209 -42.71 6.49 -17.62
CA ILE A 209 -43.99 6.15 -18.24
C ILE A 209 -45.15 6.71 -17.42
N GLU A 210 -45.13 6.50 -16.10
CA GLU A 210 -46.13 7.05 -15.18
C GLU A 210 -46.23 8.58 -15.33
N LYS A 211 -45.10 9.28 -15.29
CA LYS A 211 -45.07 10.74 -15.49
C LYS A 211 -45.59 11.18 -16.87
N ILE A 212 -45.31 10.42 -17.94
CA ILE A 212 -45.81 10.72 -19.29
C ILE A 212 -47.33 10.59 -19.33
N ILE A 213 -47.88 9.53 -18.71
CA ILE A 213 -49.33 9.30 -18.62
C ILE A 213 -50.00 10.40 -17.79
N GLU A 214 -49.44 10.76 -16.64
CA GLU A 214 -49.92 11.88 -15.81
C GLU A 214 -49.93 13.20 -16.59
N GLN A 215 -48.86 13.51 -17.33
CA GLN A 215 -48.77 14.71 -18.16
C GLN A 215 -49.80 14.71 -19.30
N GLN A 216 -50.04 13.57 -19.95
CA GLN A 216 -51.08 13.46 -20.97
C GLN A 216 -52.47 13.65 -20.36
N PHE A 217 -52.76 13.04 -19.21
CA PHE A 217 -54.04 13.17 -18.53
C PHE A 217 -54.30 14.62 -18.08
N THR A 218 -53.33 15.25 -17.43
CA THR A 218 -53.43 16.65 -17.00
C THR A 218 -53.57 17.62 -18.17
N ASN A 219 -52.72 17.51 -19.21
CA ASN A 219 -52.84 18.37 -20.38
C ASN A 219 -54.20 18.22 -21.07
N ASN A 220 -54.72 17.00 -21.20
CA ASN A 220 -56.04 16.78 -21.80
C ASN A 220 -57.19 17.29 -20.93
N LEU A 221 -57.04 17.31 -19.59
CA LEU A 221 -58.07 17.81 -18.66
C LEU A 221 -58.14 19.35 -18.60
N PHE A 222 -57.01 20.05 -18.75
CA PHE A 222 -56.95 21.52 -18.69
C PHE A 222 -57.17 22.22 -20.04
N LEU A 223 -57.25 21.47 -21.16
CA LEU A 223 -57.36 22.01 -22.52
C LEU A 223 -58.69 21.58 -23.19
N ASN A 224 -59.83 22.17 -22.76
CA ASN A 224 -61.11 22.11 -23.50
C ASN A 224 -61.22 23.33 -24.46
N PRO A 225 -61.96 23.29 -25.60
CA PRO A 225 -61.42 23.56 -26.92
C PRO A 225 -61.95 24.88 -27.52
N SER A 226 -62.13 25.93 -26.71
CA SER A 226 -62.92 27.09 -27.17
C SER A 226 -62.13 28.31 -27.65
N SER A 227 -60.78 28.37 -27.57
CA SER A 227 -60.11 29.64 -27.94
C SER A 227 -58.59 29.62 -28.23
N THR A 228 -57.96 28.53 -28.69
CA THR A 228 -56.51 28.53 -28.99
C THR A 228 -56.18 28.03 -30.40
N PRO A 229 -55.23 28.66 -31.12
CA PRO A 229 -54.88 28.30 -32.48
C PRO A 229 -54.34 26.87 -32.55
N THR A 230 -55.00 26.04 -33.35
CA THR A 230 -54.82 24.59 -33.45
C THR A 230 -53.45 24.14 -33.98
N LEU A 231 -52.69 25.04 -34.62
CA LEU A 231 -51.40 24.73 -35.25
C LEU A 231 -50.26 24.58 -34.23
N ASP A 232 -50.20 25.43 -33.19
CA ASP A 232 -49.13 25.39 -32.17
C ASP A 232 -49.28 24.19 -31.23
N LEU A 233 -50.51 23.78 -30.92
CA LEU A 233 -50.79 22.67 -30.00
C LEU A 233 -50.35 21.31 -30.57
N ASN A 234 -50.54 21.09 -31.87
CA ASN A 234 -50.11 19.86 -32.53
C ASN A 234 -48.57 19.76 -32.56
N LEU A 235 -47.89 20.87 -32.82
CA LEU A 235 -46.43 20.97 -32.78
C LEU A 235 -45.87 20.68 -31.38
N ILE A 236 -46.49 21.24 -30.34
CA ILE A 236 -46.12 20.98 -28.94
C ILE A 236 -46.34 19.51 -28.57
N PHE A 237 -47.47 18.91 -28.99
CA PHE A 237 -47.75 17.49 -28.74
C PHE A 237 -46.73 16.58 -29.45
N GLN A 238 -46.40 16.84 -30.71
CA GLN A 238 -45.39 16.09 -31.46
C GLN A 238 -43.99 16.23 -30.85
N LEU A 239 -43.59 17.44 -30.43
CA LEU A 239 -42.32 17.67 -29.76
C LEU A 239 -42.23 16.94 -28.42
N ASN A 240 -43.31 16.93 -27.63
CA ASN A 240 -43.36 16.20 -26.37
C ASN A 240 -43.32 14.68 -26.59
N ALA A 241 -44.07 14.17 -27.57
CA ALA A 241 -44.03 12.75 -27.94
C ALA A 241 -42.62 12.31 -28.38
N PHE A 242 -41.94 13.11 -29.21
CA PHE A 242 -40.58 12.84 -29.65
C PHE A 242 -39.56 12.87 -28.50
N LYS A 243 -39.61 13.91 -27.64
CA LYS A 243 -38.74 14.00 -26.46
C LYS A 243 -38.96 12.83 -25.50
N ASN A 244 -40.21 12.44 -25.27
CA ASN A 244 -40.57 11.31 -24.41
C ASN A 244 -40.06 10.00 -25.01
N SER A 245 -40.28 9.76 -26.30
CA SER A 245 -39.79 8.57 -27.01
C SER A 245 -38.27 8.44 -26.96
N ASN A 246 -37.54 9.48 -27.35
CA ASN A 246 -36.06 9.46 -27.34
C ASN A 246 -35.51 9.18 -25.95
N SER A 247 -36.14 9.75 -24.93
CA SER A 247 -35.65 9.67 -23.58
C SER A 247 -36.15 8.44 -22.81
N LEU A 248 -37.14 7.71 -23.33
CA LEU A 248 -37.47 6.33 -22.94
C LEU A 248 -36.51 5.35 -23.64
N ASN A 249 -36.24 5.55 -24.92
CA ASN A 249 -35.29 4.75 -25.69
C ASN A 249 -33.89 4.82 -25.09
N SER A 250 -33.45 6.00 -24.62
CA SER A 250 -32.14 6.12 -23.96
C SER A 250 -32.07 5.31 -22.66
N ILE A 251 -33.12 5.33 -21.84
CA ILE A 251 -33.17 4.57 -20.58
C ILE A 251 -33.17 3.07 -20.89
N ARG A 252 -33.97 2.64 -21.87
CA ARG A 252 -34.03 1.25 -22.32
C ARG A 252 -32.70 0.78 -22.87
N SER A 253 -32.02 1.62 -23.65
CA SER A 253 -30.67 1.33 -24.17
C SER A 253 -29.65 1.19 -23.06
N ASP A 254 -29.66 2.09 -22.06
CA ASP A 254 -28.78 2.00 -20.89
C ASP A 254 -29.04 0.72 -20.09
N GLU A 255 -30.31 0.36 -19.86
CA GLU A 255 -30.73 -0.88 -19.18
C GLU A 255 -30.18 -2.13 -19.90
N VAL A 256 -30.35 -2.21 -21.23
CA VAL A 256 -29.79 -3.30 -22.03
C VAL A 256 -28.26 -3.31 -21.97
N GLY A 257 -27.62 -2.13 -21.96
CA GLY A 257 -26.18 -2.00 -21.79
C GLY A 257 -25.70 -2.57 -20.45
N TYR A 258 -26.35 -2.20 -19.34
CA TYR A 258 -26.03 -2.73 -18.02
C TYR A 258 -26.31 -4.23 -17.91
N LYS A 259 -27.41 -4.72 -18.49
CA LYS A 259 -27.73 -6.14 -18.53
C LYS A 259 -26.65 -6.95 -19.23
N ASN A 260 -26.20 -6.50 -20.42
CA ASN A 260 -25.12 -7.16 -21.15
C ASN A 260 -23.81 -7.12 -20.38
N ALA A 261 -23.44 -5.96 -19.83
CA ALA A 261 -22.24 -5.81 -19.02
C ALA A 261 -22.29 -6.70 -17.76
N LYS A 262 -23.46 -6.83 -17.11
CA LYS A 262 -23.70 -7.70 -15.96
C LYS A 262 -23.45 -9.16 -16.33
N HIS A 263 -23.98 -9.64 -17.45
CA HIS A 263 -23.75 -11.00 -17.92
C HIS A 263 -22.26 -11.24 -18.23
N THR A 264 -21.58 -10.27 -18.84
CA THR A 264 -20.13 -10.34 -19.06
C THR A 264 -19.36 -10.42 -17.74
N ALA A 265 -19.70 -9.57 -16.75
CA ALA A 265 -19.07 -9.59 -15.43
C ALA A 265 -19.30 -10.94 -14.72
N ALA A 266 -20.51 -11.51 -14.82
CA ALA A 266 -20.80 -12.84 -14.28
C ALA A 266 -19.93 -13.92 -14.95
N ALA A 267 -19.82 -13.91 -16.28
CA ALA A 267 -18.98 -14.84 -17.02
C ALA A 267 -17.49 -14.71 -16.65
N VAL A 268 -16.99 -13.49 -16.49
CA VAL A 268 -15.62 -13.23 -16.03
C VAL A 268 -15.40 -13.75 -14.61
N THR A 269 -16.32 -13.49 -13.67
CA THR A 269 -16.24 -14.00 -12.30
C THR A 269 -16.17 -15.53 -12.27
N ILE A 270 -17.05 -16.20 -13.01
CA ILE A 270 -17.07 -17.67 -13.12
C ILE A 270 -15.78 -18.18 -13.78
N GLY A 271 -15.32 -17.52 -14.85
CA GLY A 271 -14.08 -17.86 -15.53
C GLY A 271 -12.86 -17.79 -14.62
N ILE A 272 -12.71 -16.68 -13.87
CA ILE A 272 -11.65 -16.51 -12.88
C ILE A 272 -11.72 -17.63 -11.84
N TYR A 273 -12.93 -17.93 -11.34
CA TYR A 273 -13.15 -18.98 -10.35
C TYR A 273 -12.71 -20.37 -10.85
N LEU A 274 -13.01 -20.74 -12.10
CA LEU A 274 -12.59 -22.04 -12.65
C LEU A 274 -11.09 -22.10 -12.94
N ILE A 275 -10.51 -21.00 -13.46
CA ILE A 275 -9.07 -20.90 -13.74
C ILE A 275 -8.27 -21.04 -12.44
N GLN A 276 -8.70 -20.39 -11.36
CA GLN A 276 -7.98 -20.49 -10.09
C GLN A 276 -7.98 -21.91 -9.51
N LEU A 277 -9.07 -22.67 -9.67
CA LEU A 277 -9.17 -24.04 -9.15
C LEU A 277 -8.24 -24.97 -9.93
N THR A 278 -8.21 -24.79 -11.25
CA THR A 278 -7.30 -25.51 -12.14
C THR A 278 -5.85 -25.20 -11.77
N HIS A 279 -5.51 -23.93 -11.58
CA HIS A 279 -4.17 -23.53 -11.19
C HIS A 279 -3.82 -24.06 -9.78
N ALA A 280 -4.73 -23.96 -8.81
CA ALA A 280 -4.52 -24.50 -7.48
C ALA A 280 -4.30 -26.03 -7.49
N TYR A 281 -4.94 -26.77 -8.40
CA TYR A 281 -4.74 -28.20 -8.55
C TYR A 281 -3.35 -28.55 -9.07
N PHE A 282 -2.90 -27.93 -10.17
CA PHE A 282 -1.58 -28.20 -10.72
C PHE A 282 -0.46 -27.77 -9.77
N THR A 283 -0.61 -26.61 -9.14
CA THR A 283 0.34 -26.11 -8.15
C THR A 283 0.31 -26.92 -6.86
N GLY A 284 -0.86 -27.39 -6.43
CA GLY A 284 -0.98 -28.28 -5.27
C GLY A 284 -0.27 -29.62 -5.51
N LYS A 285 -0.33 -30.15 -6.72
CA LYS A 285 0.39 -31.37 -7.12
C LYS A 285 1.91 -31.18 -7.04
N THR A 286 2.45 -30.07 -7.54
CA THR A 286 3.91 -29.80 -7.44
C THR A 286 4.34 -29.49 -6.02
N TRP A 287 3.51 -28.76 -5.25
CA TRP A 287 3.76 -28.45 -3.85
C TRP A 287 3.86 -29.70 -2.95
N ALA A 288 3.01 -30.70 -3.21
CA ALA A 288 2.99 -31.96 -2.46
C ALA A 288 4.11 -32.95 -2.84
N GLN A 289 4.75 -32.80 -4.00
CA GLN A 289 5.90 -33.65 -4.40
C GLN A 289 7.10 -33.53 -3.47
N HIS A 290 7.17 -32.47 -2.68
CA HIS A 290 8.20 -32.29 -1.67
C HIS A 290 7.99 -33.14 -0.40
N ASN A 291 6.86 -33.87 -0.26
CA ASN A 291 6.60 -34.82 0.83
C ASN A 291 7.20 -36.21 0.58
N LEU A 292 8.34 -36.35 -0.11
CA LEU A 292 8.92 -37.67 -0.36
C LEU A 292 9.40 -38.30 0.96
N ILE A 293 8.47 -38.92 1.68
CA ILE A 293 8.72 -39.89 2.73
C ILE A 293 9.13 -41.15 1.99
N GLN A 294 10.44 -41.43 1.95
CA GLN A 294 10.89 -42.77 1.62
C GLN A 294 10.35 -43.69 2.72
N THR A 295 9.49 -44.64 2.36
CA THR A 295 9.16 -45.74 3.27
C THR A 295 10.46 -46.45 3.67
N PRO A 296 10.54 -47.11 4.83
CA PRO A 296 11.73 -47.90 5.21
C PRO A 296 12.13 -48.96 4.16
N THR A 297 11.23 -49.29 3.25
CA THR A 297 11.38 -50.22 2.12
C THR A 297 11.70 -49.55 0.78
N GLY A 298 11.81 -48.22 0.70
CA GLY A 298 12.21 -47.48 -0.51
C GLY A 298 11.12 -47.28 -1.57
N GLU A 299 9.85 -47.58 -1.28
CA GLU A 299 8.73 -47.41 -2.20
C GLU A 299 8.19 -45.96 -2.17
N THR A 300 7.92 -45.40 -3.36
CA THR A 300 7.31 -44.09 -3.54
C THR A 300 5.79 -44.18 -3.38
N VAL A 301 5.24 -43.56 -2.33
CA VAL A 301 3.80 -43.57 -2.07
C VAL A 301 3.20 -42.23 -2.51
N SER A 302 2.13 -42.29 -3.32
CA SER A 302 1.40 -41.11 -3.77
C SER A 302 0.16 -40.88 -2.92
N GLU A 303 0.04 -39.70 -2.33
CA GLU A 303 -1.14 -39.27 -1.57
C GLU A 303 -2.31 -38.93 -2.52
N GLY A 304 -3.48 -39.50 -2.26
CA GLY A 304 -4.73 -39.31 -3.01
C GLY A 304 -5.66 -38.27 -2.36
N PHE A 305 -6.96 -38.31 -2.72
CA PHE A 305 -7.95 -37.31 -2.30
C PHE A 305 -8.12 -37.27 -0.77
N GLY A 306 -8.21 -36.09 -0.16
CA GLY A 306 -8.40 -36.00 1.29
C GLY A 306 -8.85 -34.62 1.72
N ILE A 307 -9.69 -34.56 2.76
CA ILE A 307 -10.14 -33.31 3.38
C ILE A 307 -9.52 -33.30 4.79
N ARG A 308 -8.66 -32.31 5.07
CA ARG A 308 -7.91 -32.11 6.34
C ARG A 308 -6.87 -33.19 6.68
N GLY A 309 -5.65 -33.05 6.17
CA GLY A 309 -4.44 -33.75 6.69
C GLY A 309 -4.42 -35.29 6.59
N ASN A 310 -5.54 -35.93 6.30
CA ASN A 310 -5.69 -37.36 6.02
C ASN A 310 -5.85 -37.57 4.52
N PRO A 311 -4.76 -37.70 3.76
CA PRO A 311 -4.82 -38.11 2.36
C PRO A 311 -5.28 -39.57 2.30
N LEU A 312 -6.18 -39.88 1.36
CA LEU A 312 -6.42 -41.27 0.94
C LEU A 312 -5.14 -41.77 0.28
N VAL A 313 -4.39 -42.63 0.94
CA VAL A 313 -3.12 -43.12 0.39
C VAL A 313 -3.41 -44.29 -0.54
N SER A 314 -3.05 -44.19 -1.82
CA SER A 314 -3.13 -45.33 -2.73
C SER A 314 -1.80 -46.08 -2.73
N LYS A 315 -1.80 -47.35 -2.34
CA LYS A 315 -0.64 -48.23 -2.40
C LYS A 315 -0.83 -49.29 -3.48
N GLU A 316 0.12 -49.41 -4.39
CA GLU A 316 0.20 -50.49 -5.36
C GLU A 316 0.84 -51.70 -4.67
N ILE A 317 0.07 -52.78 -4.54
CA ILE A 317 0.52 -54.04 -3.95
C ILE A 317 0.99 -54.94 -5.11
N ALA A 318 2.08 -55.68 -4.89
CA ALA A 318 2.59 -56.65 -5.86
C ALA A 318 1.44 -57.53 -6.42
N GLY A 319 1.33 -57.60 -7.75
CA GLY A 319 0.24 -58.32 -8.44
C GLY A 319 -0.85 -57.43 -9.05
N GLY A 320 -0.68 -56.11 -9.12
CA GLY A 320 -1.62 -55.20 -9.80
C GLY A 320 -2.81 -54.75 -8.95
N MET A 321 -2.84 -55.12 -7.68
CA MET A 321 -3.87 -54.69 -6.73
C MET A 321 -3.57 -53.30 -6.19
N ARG A 322 -4.57 -52.42 -6.16
CA ARG A 322 -4.48 -51.10 -5.52
C ARG A 322 -5.27 -51.10 -4.21
N SER A 323 -4.61 -50.69 -3.14
CA SER A 323 -5.24 -50.51 -1.83
C SER A 323 -5.37 -49.02 -1.50
N ILE A 324 -6.47 -48.65 -0.84
CA ILE A 324 -6.73 -47.29 -0.38
C ILE A 324 -6.69 -47.30 1.15
N ASP A 325 -5.78 -46.50 1.72
CA ASP A 325 -5.57 -46.37 3.16
C ASP A 325 -6.06 -45.00 3.64
N ILE A 326 -6.82 -45.00 4.74
CA ILE A 326 -7.20 -43.80 5.49
C ILE A 326 -6.52 -43.87 6.86
N GLY A 327 -5.49 -43.05 7.07
CA GLY A 327 -4.94 -42.86 8.41
C GLY A 327 -4.30 -44.10 9.05
N GLY A 328 -3.74 -45.02 8.26
CA GLY A 328 -3.06 -46.23 8.74
C GLY A 328 -3.98 -47.44 8.89
N GLN A 329 -5.18 -47.40 8.30
CA GLN A 329 -6.09 -48.54 8.21
C GLN A 329 -6.45 -48.78 6.75
N VAL A 330 -6.02 -49.94 6.22
CA VAL A 330 -6.38 -50.42 4.89
C VAL A 330 -7.87 -50.73 4.90
N LEU A 331 -8.68 -49.93 4.21
CA LEU A 331 -10.13 -50.07 4.21
C LEU A 331 -10.61 -51.05 3.13
N TYR A 332 -9.99 -51.06 1.95
CA TYR A 332 -10.39 -51.94 0.85
C TYR A 332 -9.21 -52.29 -0.09
N THR A 333 -9.17 -53.56 -0.51
CA THR A 333 -8.39 -54.05 -1.64
C THR A 333 -9.30 -54.19 -2.86
N LEU A 334 -9.00 -53.47 -3.94
CA LEU A 334 -9.68 -53.65 -5.23
C LEU A 334 -8.86 -54.63 -6.08
N SER A 335 -9.48 -55.76 -6.43
CA SER A 335 -8.99 -56.72 -7.42
C SER A 335 -9.63 -56.39 -8.78
N PHE A 336 -8.79 -56.22 -9.80
CA PHE A 336 -9.22 -56.24 -11.21
C PHE A 336 -8.94 -57.60 -11.82
#